data_AF-J2VHG0-F1
#
_entry.id   AF-J2VHG0-F1
#
_cell.length_a   1.000
_cell.length_b   1.000
_cell.length_c   1.000
_cell.angle_alpha   90.00
_cell.angle_beta   90.00
_cell.angle_gamma   90.00
#
_symmetry.space_group_name_H-M   'P 1'
#
loop_
_entity.id
_entity.type
_entity.pdbx_description
1 polymer ?
#
loop_
_entity_poly.entity_id
_entity_poly.type
_entity_poly.pdbx_seq_one_letter_code
_entity_poly.pdbx_strand_id
1 'polypeptide(L)'
;MDFADADYLSGQGNKTFIAELMPKFPLPTCLLPEAARAAIGRVHPNTEPTLGMLKAEGFGFKEYIDIFDGGPLIECATDEIRAVRDSQVLQLSIGTPGELAQDYLIHNRQFAECRITTAPAWVAAGTLIVDASTATTWV
;
A
#
# COMPACT_ATOMS: atom_id res chain seq x y z
N MET A 1 5.84 -10.59 -27.97
CA MET A 1 6.43 -10.55 -26.62
C MET A 1 5.37 -11.08 -25.70
N ASP A 2 5.71 -12.05 -24.86
CA ASP A 2 4.79 -12.54 -23.83
C ASP A 2 4.77 -11.56 -22.64
N PHE A 3 3.71 -11.60 -21.83
CA PHE A 3 3.59 -10.76 -20.64
C PHE A 3 4.78 -10.95 -19.69
N ALA A 4 5.20 -12.21 -19.45
CA ALA A 4 6.34 -12.52 -18.60
C ALA A 4 7.65 -11.87 -19.07
N ASP A 5 7.86 -11.80 -20.39
CA ASP A 5 9.04 -11.16 -20.97
C ASP A 5 9.00 -9.63 -20.75
N ALA A 6 7.84 -9.01 -20.95
CA ALA A 6 7.65 -7.58 -20.75
C ALA A 6 7.85 -7.18 -19.28
N ASP A 7 7.30 -7.97 -18.36
CA ASP A 7 7.39 -7.73 -16.91
C ASP A 7 8.84 -7.88 -16.42
N TYR A 8 9.55 -8.89 -16.92
CA TYR A 8 10.98 -9.09 -16.64
C TYR A 8 11.85 -7.93 -17.16
N LEU A 9 11.64 -7.48 -18.41
CA LEU A 9 12.39 -6.36 -19.00
C LEU A 9 12.13 -5.04 -18.26
N SER A 10 10.89 -4.81 -17.84
CA SER A 10 10.51 -3.64 -17.02
C SER A 10 11.20 -3.68 -15.66
N GLY A 11 11.20 -4.85 -14.99
CA GLY A 11 11.84 -5.06 -13.69
C GLY A 11 13.36 -4.84 -13.69
N GLN A 12 14.04 -5.07 -14.82
CA GLN A 12 15.48 -4.79 -14.96
C GLN A 12 15.82 -3.33 -15.28
N GLY A 13 14.82 -2.44 -15.36
CA GLY A 13 15.02 -1.02 -15.59
C GLY A 13 15.29 -0.64 -17.05
N ASN A 14 15.11 -1.57 -17.99
CA ASN A 14 15.11 -1.23 -19.41
C ASN A 14 13.80 -0.51 -19.73
N LYS A 15 13.73 0.81 -19.57
CA LYS A 15 12.50 1.59 -19.81
C LYS A 15 12.35 2.05 -21.26
N THR A 16 13.34 1.80 -22.12
CA THR A 16 13.34 2.26 -23.51
C THR A 16 12.29 1.52 -24.34
N PHE A 17 12.11 0.21 -24.12
CA PHE A 17 11.12 -0.58 -24.87
C PHE A 17 9.67 -0.16 -24.57
N ILE A 18 9.42 0.39 -23.37
CA ILE A 18 8.11 0.91 -22.97
C ILE A 18 7.68 2.05 -23.89
N ALA A 19 8.59 2.99 -24.18
CA ALA A 19 8.31 4.12 -25.05
C ALA A 19 8.01 3.66 -26.49
N GLU A 20 8.61 2.55 -26.94
CA GLU A 20 8.34 1.97 -28.26
C GLU A 20 7.00 1.22 -28.33
N LEU A 21 6.54 0.66 -27.20
CA LEU A 21 5.24 -0.02 -27.08
C LEU A 21 4.06 0.93 -26.95
N MET A 22 4.28 2.15 -26.44
CA MET A 22 3.19 3.11 -26.23
C MET A 22 2.46 3.43 -27.55
N PRO A 23 1.12 3.32 -27.57
CA PRO A 23 0.37 3.66 -28.76
C PRO A 23 0.52 5.16 -29.06
N LYS A 24 0.87 5.50 -30.31
CA LYS A 24 1.05 6.89 -30.76
C LYS A 24 -0.27 7.67 -30.84
N PHE A 25 -1.40 6.97 -30.79
CA PHE A 25 -2.74 7.51 -30.91
C PHE A 25 -3.66 6.84 -29.89
N PRO A 26 -4.76 7.49 -29.47
CA PRO A 26 -5.75 6.88 -28.59
C PRO A 26 -6.24 5.54 -29.14
N LEU A 27 -6.36 4.55 -28.27
CA LEU A 27 -6.82 3.21 -28.62
C LEU A 27 -8.33 3.08 -28.31
N PRO A 28 -9.21 2.92 -29.31
CA PRO A 28 -10.65 2.80 -29.08
C PRO A 28 -10.96 1.47 -28.37
N THR A 29 -11.37 1.54 -27.10
CA THR A 29 -11.64 0.35 -26.27
C THR A 29 -12.76 -0.54 -26.83
N CYS A 30 -13.71 0.03 -27.57
CA CYS A 30 -14.79 -0.73 -28.21
C CYS A 30 -14.29 -1.71 -29.29
N LEU A 31 -13.11 -1.46 -29.87
CA LEU A 31 -12.48 -2.31 -30.87
C LEU A 31 -11.64 -3.45 -30.26
N LEU A 32 -11.44 -3.44 -28.94
CA LEU A 32 -10.70 -4.49 -28.25
C LEU A 32 -11.53 -5.78 -28.15
N PRO A 33 -10.88 -6.96 -28.12
CA PRO A 33 -11.53 -8.22 -27.76
C PRO A 33 -12.26 -8.11 -26.42
N GLU A 34 -13.37 -8.84 -26.28
CA GLU A 34 -14.19 -8.78 -25.06
C GLU A 34 -13.40 -9.08 -23.78
N ALA A 35 -12.55 -10.10 -23.82
CA ALA A 35 -11.67 -10.46 -22.70
C ALA A 35 -10.74 -9.32 -22.28
N ALA A 36 -10.19 -8.57 -23.24
CA ALA A 36 -9.33 -7.43 -22.95
C ALA A 36 -10.13 -6.27 -22.35
N ARG A 37 -11.32 -5.96 -22.88
CA ARG A 37 -12.22 -4.94 -22.31
C ARG A 37 -12.63 -5.28 -20.88
N ALA A 38 -12.85 -6.56 -20.59
CA ALA A 38 -13.23 -7.04 -19.26
C ALA A 38 -12.10 -6.92 -18.23
N ALA A 39 -10.83 -6.96 -18.68
CA ALA A 39 -9.66 -6.84 -17.84
C ALA A 39 -9.31 -5.39 -17.47
N ILE A 40 -9.72 -4.40 -18.28
CA ILE A 40 -9.42 -2.98 -18.03
C ILE A 40 -9.92 -2.55 -16.63
N GLY A 41 -9.01 -2.02 -15.83
CA GLY A 41 -9.28 -1.54 -14.47
C GLY A 41 -9.51 -2.66 -13.46
N ARG A 42 -9.20 -3.92 -13.79
CA ARG A 42 -9.29 -5.06 -12.88
C ARG A 42 -7.91 -5.44 -12.36
N VAL A 43 -7.84 -5.70 -11.07
CA VAL A 43 -6.65 -6.29 -10.45
C VAL A 43 -6.67 -7.81 -10.65
N HIS A 44 -5.51 -8.43 -10.56
CA HIS A 44 -5.40 -9.89 -10.50
C HIS A 44 -6.12 -10.44 -9.25
N PRO A 45 -6.77 -11.63 -9.30
CA PRO A 45 -7.47 -12.19 -8.13
C PRO A 45 -6.62 -12.25 -6.85
N ASN A 46 -5.33 -12.57 -6.99
CA ASN A 46 -4.39 -12.60 -5.86
C ASN A 46 -4.10 -11.23 -5.22
N THR A 47 -4.41 -10.11 -5.89
CA THR A 47 -4.18 -8.75 -5.40
C THR A 47 -5.47 -8.00 -5.02
N GLU A 48 -6.64 -8.63 -5.18
CA GLU A 48 -7.92 -8.09 -4.70
C GLU A 48 -7.93 -7.76 -3.20
N PRO A 49 -7.37 -8.59 -2.29
CA PRO A 49 -7.32 -8.26 -0.86
C PRO A 49 -6.51 -6.99 -0.59
N THR A 50 -5.39 -6.82 -1.28
CA THR A 50 -4.52 -5.64 -1.17
C THR A 50 -5.24 -4.38 -1.64
N LEU A 51 -6.01 -4.46 -2.74
CA LEU A 51 -6.84 -3.36 -3.21
C LEU A 51 -7.89 -2.96 -2.16
N GLY A 52 -8.52 -3.95 -1.50
CA GLY A 52 -9.45 -3.70 -0.39
C GLY A 52 -8.80 -2.97 0.79
N MET A 53 -7.61 -3.42 1.20
CA MET A 53 -6.82 -2.79 2.26
C MET A 53 -6.45 -1.33 1.91
N LEU A 54 -5.94 -1.08 0.70
CA LEU A 54 -5.57 0.27 0.26
C LEU A 54 -6.79 1.20 0.15
N LYS A 55 -7.94 0.70 -0.31
CA LYS A 55 -9.19 1.47 -0.30
C LYS A 55 -9.63 1.86 1.11
N ALA A 56 -9.46 0.97 2.09
CA ALA A 56 -9.73 1.29 3.50
C ALA A 56 -8.79 2.37 4.07
N GLU A 57 -7.59 2.49 3.50
CA GLU A 57 -6.64 3.58 3.80
C GLU A 57 -6.95 4.89 3.05
N GLY A 58 -7.88 4.89 2.10
CA GLY A 58 -8.31 6.08 1.34
C GLY A 58 -7.88 6.10 -0.12
N PHE A 59 -7.19 5.06 -0.61
CA PHE A 59 -6.78 5.00 -2.01
C PHE A 59 -7.97 4.83 -2.95
N GLY A 60 -7.95 5.58 -4.06
CA GLY A 60 -9.00 5.57 -5.08
C GLY A 60 -8.44 5.43 -6.49
N PHE A 61 -9.29 4.97 -7.41
CA PHE A 61 -8.97 4.90 -8.83
C PHE A 61 -9.00 6.30 -9.45
N LYS A 62 -8.03 6.60 -10.33
CA LYS A 62 -7.88 7.92 -10.98
C LYS A 62 -7.80 7.86 -12.49
N GLU A 63 -8.53 6.94 -13.09
CA GLU A 63 -8.69 6.86 -14.55
C GLU A 63 -7.42 6.48 -15.33
N TYR A 64 -6.35 6.08 -14.63
CA TYR A 64 -5.14 5.51 -15.23
C TYR A 64 -5.10 4.00 -15.03
N ILE A 65 -4.62 3.31 -16.06
CA ILE A 65 -4.39 1.86 -16.03
C ILE A 65 -2.95 1.55 -16.42
N ASP A 66 -2.44 0.42 -15.97
CA ASP A 66 -1.15 -0.11 -16.37
C ASP A 66 -1.15 -0.43 -17.88
N ILE A 67 -0.03 -0.13 -18.53
CA ILE A 67 0.10 -0.24 -19.99
C ILE A 67 0.30 -1.68 -20.48
N PHE A 68 0.64 -2.61 -19.59
CA PHE A 68 0.89 -4.01 -19.91
C PHE A 68 -0.35 -4.86 -19.67
N ASP A 69 -0.92 -4.80 -18.45
CA ASP A 69 -2.03 -5.68 -18.05
C ASP A 69 -3.38 -4.96 -17.91
N GLY A 70 -3.41 -3.62 -17.99
CA GLY A 70 -4.63 -2.84 -17.84
C GLY A 70 -5.13 -2.74 -16.39
N GLY A 71 -4.34 -3.14 -15.41
CA GLY A 71 -4.64 -3.02 -13.99
C GLY A 71 -4.83 -1.56 -13.55
N PRO A 72 -5.68 -1.27 -12.55
CA PRO A 72 -5.97 0.10 -12.15
C PRO A 72 -4.81 0.72 -11.39
N LEU A 73 -4.45 1.96 -11.74
CA LEU A 73 -3.66 2.81 -10.87
C LEU A 73 -4.57 3.40 -9.79
N ILE A 74 -4.14 3.24 -8.54
CA ILE A 74 -4.79 3.85 -7.38
C ILE A 74 -3.83 4.80 -6.67
N GLU A 75 -4.35 5.90 -6.16
CA GLU A 75 -3.58 6.90 -5.43
C GLU A 75 -4.42 7.53 -4.32
N CYS A 76 -3.72 8.15 -3.38
CA CYS A 76 -4.27 8.88 -2.24
C CYS A 76 -3.31 10.02 -1.92
N ALA A 77 -3.82 11.21 -1.58
CA ALA A 77 -2.97 12.27 -1.05
C ALA A 77 -2.42 11.81 0.32
N THR A 78 -1.15 12.11 0.63
CA THR A 78 -0.49 11.56 1.82
C THR A 78 -1.21 11.91 3.13
N ASP A 79 -1.80 13.10 3.20
CA ASP A 79 -2.60 13.59 4.33
C ASP A 79 -4.02 13.01 4.39
N GLU A 80 -4.48 12.36 3.32
CA GLU A 80 -5.76 11.64 3.28
C GLU A 80 -5.62 10.17 3.66
N ILE A 81 -4.40 9.61 3.65
CA ILE A 81 -4.13 8.24 4.09
C ILE A 81 -4.54 8.08 5.54
N ARG A 82 -5.53 7.22 5.84
CA ARG A 82 -6.09 7.01 7.19
C ARG A 82 -5.00 6.79 8.24
N ALA A 83 -4.07 5.87 7.99
CA ALA A 83 -2.97 5.59 8.91
C ALA A 83 -2.02 6.77 9.14
N VAL A 84 -1.90 7.71 8.20
CA VAL A 84 -1.09 8.93 8.36
C VAL A 84 -1.89 9.98 9.11
N ARG A 85 -3.09 10.31 8.61
CA ARG A 85 -4.00 11.33 9.16
C ARG A 85 -4.36 11.07 10.62
N ASP A 86 -4.65 9.81 10.95
CA ASP A 86 -5.13 9.42 12.27
C ASP A 86 -3.97 8.99 13.20
N SER A 87 -2.72 9.05 12.73
CA SER A 87 -1.55 8.75 13.56
C SER A 87 -1.34 9.77 14.68
N GLN A 88 -0.78 9.32 15.80
CA GLN A 88 -0.48 10.16 16.95
C GLN A 88 0.97 9.98 17.38
N VAL A 89 1.57 11.07 17.85
CA VAL A 89 2.88 11.04 18.49
C VAL A 89 2.68 10.94 19.99
N LEU A 90 3.11 9.82 20.57
CA LEU A 90 2.94 9.51 21.98
C LEU A 90 4.29 9.18 22.62
N GLN A 91 4.40 9.38 23.94
CA GLN A 91 5.53 8.89 24.72
C GLN A 91 5.34 7.39 24.98
N LEU A 92 6.37 6.57 24.74
CA LEU A 92 6.30 5.14 25.06
C LEU A 92 6.51 4.91 26.56
N SER A 93 5.71 4.04 27.17
CA SER A 93 5.92 3.54 28.52
C SER A 93 5.77 2.03 28.57
N ILE A 94 6.61 1.38 29.37
CA ILE A 94 6.59 -0.06 29.58
C ILE A 94 5.72 -0.34 30.81
N GLY A 95 4.70 -1.17 30.65
CA GLY A 95 3.80 -1.56 31.74
C GLY A 95 2.97 -2.77 31.38
N THR A 96 1.84 -2.94 32.05
CA THR A 96 0.84 -3.96 31.69
C THR A 96 -0.31 -3.24 30.99
N PRO A 97 -0.45 -3.39 29.64
CA PRO A 97 -1.65 -2.96 28.95
C PRO A 97 -2.84 -3.67 29.60
N GLY A 98 -3.81 -2.91 30.12
CA GLY A 98 -4.96 -3.49 30.82
C GLY A 98 -5.78 -4.44 29.93
N GLU A 99 -6.78 -5.12 30.51
CA GLU A 99 -7.60 -6.11 29.79
C GLU A 99 -8.35 -5.56 28.56
N LEU A 100 -8.51 -4.23 28.48
CA LEU A 100 -9.15 -3.53 27.38
C LEU A 100 -8.16 -2.94 26.36
N ALA A 101 -6.88 -3.35 26.41
CA ALA A 101 -5.88 -2.95 25.43
C ALA A 101 -6.29 -3.33 24.01
N GLN A 102 -5.97 -2.47 23.05
CA GLN A 102 -6.26 -2.68 21.63
C GLN A 102 -4.96 -2.78 20.87
N ASP A 103 -4.98 -3.48 19.73
CA ASP A 103 -3.82 -3.53 18.85
C ASP A 103 -3.61 -2.17 18.17
N TYR A 104 -2.36 -1.68 18.25
CA TYR A 104 -1.91 -0.51 17.51
C TYR A 104 -0.78 -0.90 16.57
N LEU A 105 -0.75 -0.26 15.39
CA LEU A 105 0.46 -0.18 14.58
C LEU A 105 1.37 0.89 15.20
N ILE A 106 2.56 0.49 15.61
CA ILE A 106 3.51 1.33 16.35
C ILE A 106 4.75 1.52 15.48
N HIS A 107 5.29 2.74 15.45
CA HIS A 107 6.51 3.12 14.73
C HIS A 107 7.37 4.04 15.62
N ASN A 108 8.67 3.79 15.73
CA ASN A 108 9.59 4.57 16.60
C ASN A 108 10.02 5.89 15.99
N ARG A 109 9.66 6.16 14.73
CA ARG A 109 10.01 7.39 14.03
C ARG A 109 11.52 7.58 13.86
N GLN A 110 12.30 6.50 13.89
CA GLN A 110 13.72 6.53 13.57
C GLN A 110 13.95 6.14 12.11
N PHE A 111 14.93 6.77 11.47
CA PHE A 111 15.28 6.46 10.08
C PHE A 111 16.23 5.27 9.98
N ALA A 112 17.38 5.33 10.66
CA ALA A 112 18.42 4.29 10.60
C ALA A 112 17.99 2.97 11.26
N GLU A 113 17.44 3.06 12.48
CA GLU A 113 16.93 1.92 13.24
C GLU A 113 15.40 1.92 13.23
N CYS A 114 14.80 2.07 12.04
CA CYS A 114 13.35 2.01 11.88
C CYS A 114 12.83 0.67 12.39
N ARG A 115 11.80 0.72 13.22
CA ARG A 115 11.07 -0.45 13.74
C ARG A 115 9.59 -0.17 13.62
N ILE A 116 8.84 -1.17 13.19
CA ILE A 116 7.37 -1.13 13.11
C ILE A 116 6.86 -2.46 13.63
N THR A 117 5.86 -2.42 14.49
CA THR A 117 5.20 -3.64 15.01
C THR A 117 3.72 -3.39 15.24
N THR A 118 2.97 -4.46 15.42
CA THR A 118 1.60 -4.45 15.90
C THR A 118 1.56 -5.07 17.28
N ALA A 119 1.03 -4.36 18.28
CA ALA A 119 0.95 -4.88 19.63
C ALA A 119 -0.25 -4.31 20.41
N PRO A 120 -0.78 -5.05 21.40
CA PRO A 120 -1.75 -4.52 22.34
C PRO A 120 -1.15 -3.36 23.14
N ALA A 121 -1.85 -2.24 23.17
CA ALA A 121 -1.44 -1.08 23.93
C ALA A 121 -2.63 -0.35 24.56
N TRP A 122 -2.34 0.49 25.55
CA TRP A 122 -3.29 1.38 26.16
C TRP A 122 -2.80 2.83 26.07
N VAL A 123 -3.64 3.72 25.54
CA VAL A 123 -3.33 5.15 25.46
C VAL A 123 -3.88 5.86 26.69
N ALA A 124 -3.00 6.50 27.47
CA ALA A 124 -3.38 7.29 28.63
C ALA A 124 -2.55 8.58 28.69
N ALA A 125 -3.24 9.73 28.71
CA ALA A 125 -2.62 11.05 28.91
C ALA A 125 -1.36 11.31 28.04
N GLY A 126 -1.44 11.01 26.73
CA GLY A 126 -0.32 11.22 25.79
C GLY A 126 0.77 10.15 25.83
N THR A 127 0.57 9.07 26.61
CA THR A 127 1.49 7.94 26.73
C THR A 127 0.87 6.69 26.13
N LEU A 128 1.67 5.94 25.37
CA LEU A 128 1.34 4.60 24.88
C LEU A 128 1.97 3.57 25.81
N ILE A 129 1.15 2.84 26.56
CA ILE A 129 1.59 1.79 27.47
C ILE A 129 1.60 0.47 26.70
N VAL A 130 2.77 -0.14 26.58
CA VAL A 130 2.99 -1.45 25.95
C VAL A 130 3.63 -2.42 26.94
N ASP A 131 3.53 -3.71 26.65
CA ASP A 131 4.24 -4.71 27.43
C ASP A 131 5.76 -4.69 27.14
N ALA A 132 6.55 -5.29 28.03
CA ALA A 132 8.00 -5.29 27.91
C ALA A 132 8.52 -6.04 26.67
N SER A 133 7.85 -7.09 26.21
CA SER A 133 8.26 -7.85 25.02
C SER A 133 8.10 -7.00 23.76
N THR A 134 7.03 -6.21 23.67
CA THR A 134 6.90 -5.20 22.61
C THR A 134 8.05 -4.21 22.66
N ALA A 135 8.41 -3.69 23.84
CA ALA A 135 9.47 -2.71 24.03
C ALA A 135 10.89 -3.22 23.69
N THR A 136 11.16 -4.53 23.85
CA THR A 136 12.48 -5.10 23.54
C THR A 136 12.87 -5.04 22.06
N THR A 137 11.92 -4.79 21.16
CA THR A 137 12.19 -4.58 19.72
C THR A 137 12.69 -3.15 19.40
N TRP A 138 12.71 -2.24 20.39
CA TRP A 138 12.87 -0.78 20.19
C TRP A 138 14.15 -0.16 20.77
N VAL A 139 14.97 -0.95 21.48
CA VAL A 139 16.28 -0.54 22.03
C VAL A 139 17.40 -1.01 21.12
#